data_AF-A0A847E0J2-F1
#
_entry.id   AF-A0A847E0J2-F1
#
_cell.length_a   1.000
_cell.length_b   1.000
_cell.length_c   1.000
_cell.angle_alpha   90.00
_cell.angle_beta   90.00
_cell.angle_gamma   90.00
#
_symmetry.space_group_name_H-M   'P 1'
#
loop_
_entity.id
_entity.type
_entity.pdbx_description
1 polymer ?
#
loop_
_entity_poly.entity_id
_entity_poly.type
_entity_poly.pdbx_seq_one_letter_code
_entity_poly.pdbx_strand_id
1 'polypeptide(L)'
;DNHAVRQAQIASEIARREIDRQRFARHPTVDVVGSVGHARNSSVNFVGVRSNSATVGLQLAIPIYTGGGIDARAREAAALHSQSLADLETARRAAEQAARQAFLGLNSGLGQVRALEAAERSSQLALDSNLLGYQVGVRINIDVLNAQQQLFSTRRDLARARYDVLVNGLQLKATAGTLDEEDLRKVDALLVPAASVPAEPEGSSARPSGERGPRSKRRR
;
A
#
# COMPACT_ATOMS: atom_id res chain seq x y z
N ASP A 1 -3.66 -11.94 2.31
CA ASP A 1 -3.94 -10.96 1.24
C ASP A 1 -2.76 -10.02 0.97
N ASN A 2 -1.54 -10.55 0.86
CA ASN A 2 -0.38 -9.71 0.58
C ASN A 2 -0.41 -9.23 -0.89
N HIS A 3 -0.32 -7.92 -1.10
CA HIS A 3 -0.41 -7.29 -2.43
C HIS A 3 0.67 -7.77 -3.41
N ALA A 4 1.90 -8.02 -2.94
CA ALA A 4 3.00 -8.48 -3.79
C ALA A 4 2.73 -9.88 -4.33
N VAL A 5 2.17 -10.78 -3.51
CA VAL A 5 1.75 -12.12 -3.95
C VAL A 5 0.62 -12.01 -4.96
N ARG A 6 -0.35 -11.11 -4.74
CA ARG A 6 -1.46 -10.90 -5.67
C ARG A 6 -1.00 -10.35 -7.03
N GLN A 7 -0.03 -9.44 -7.03
CA GLN A 7 0.61 -8.95 -8.26
C GLN A 7 1.30 -10.09 -9.03
N ALA A 8 2.04 -10.95 -8.33
CA ALA A 8 2.68 -12.11 -8.95
C ALA A 8 1.66 -13.14 -9.48
N GLN A 9 0.51 -13.32 -8.82
CA GLN A 9 -0.59 -14.15 -9.31
C GLN A 9 -1.16 -13.61 -10.63
N ILE A 10 -1.44 -12.31 -10.68
CA ILE A 10 -1.93 -11.65 -11.91
C ILE A 10 -0.88 -11.77 -13.02
N ALA A 11 0.41 -11.57 -12.71
CA ALA A 11 1.49 -11.71 -13.68
C ALA A 11 1.57 -13.14 -14.25
N SER A 12 1.41 -14.16 -13.41
CA SER A 12 1.33 -15.55 -13.86
C SER A 12 0.10 -15.82 -14.73
N GLU A 13 -1.05 -15.25 -14.39
CA GLU A 13 -2.26 -15.38 -15.21
C GLU A 13 -2.08 -14.70 -16.58
N ILE A 14 -1.48 -13.51 -16.63
CA ILE A 14 -1.13 -12.82 -17.88
C ILE A 14 -0.20 -13.69 -18.73
N ALA A 15 0.86 -14.25 -18.14
CA ALA A 15 1.80 -15.12 -18.84
C ALA A 15 1.11 -16.37 -19.40
N ARG A 16 0.15 -16.95 -18.65
CA ARG A 16 -0.68 -18.06 -19.14
C ARG A 16 -1.53 -17.66 -20.33
N ARG A 17 -2.18 -16.49 -20.29
CA ARG A 17 -2.98 -15.96 -21.41
C ARG A 17 -2.12 -15.68 -22.64
N GLU A 18 -0.86 -15.29 -22.45
CA GLU A 18 0.06 -15.08 -23.56
C GLU A 18 0.39 -16.39 -24.29
N ILE A 19 0.49 -17.54 -23.58
CA ILE A 19 0.61 -18.85 -24.25
C ILE A 19 -0.60 -19.10 -25.16
N ASP A 20 -1.80 -18.90 -24.64
CA ASP A 20 -3.03 -19.09 -25.41
C ASP A 20 -3.05 -18.16 -26.62
N ARG A 21 -2.69 -16.88 -26.44
CA ARG A 21 -2.59 -15.89 -27.53
C ARG A 21 -1.60 -16.34 -28.62
N GLN A 22 -0.40 -16.81 -28.25
CA GLN A 22 0.57 -17.30 -29.21
C GLN A 22 0.07 -18.57 -29.92
N ARG A 23 -0.63 -19.46 -29.22
CA ARG A 23 -1.29 -20.63 -29.84
C ARG A 23 -2.42 -20.22 -30.77
N PHE A 24 -3.16 -19.16 -30.46
CA PHE A 24 -4.22 -18.62 -31.32
C PHE A 24 -3.70 -17.99 -32.61
N ALA A 25 -2.42 -17.62 -32.68
CA ALA A 25 -1.82 -17.03 -33.89
C ALA A 25 -1.85 -17.95 -35.13
N ARG A 26 -2.12 -19.25 -34.98
CA ARG A 26 -2.33 -20.19 -36.09
C ARG A 26 -3.77 -20.19 -36.64
N HIS A 27 -4.69 -19.51 -35.97
CA HIS A 27 -6.09 -19.47 -36.36
C HIS A 27 -6.34 -18.35 -37.39
N PRO A 28 -7.37 -18.50 -38.24
CA PRO A 28 -7.79 -17.44 -39.15
C PRO A 28 -8.16 -16.16 -38.40
N THR A 29 -7.68 -15.01 -38.85
CA THR A 29 -8.12 -13.70 -38.38
C THR A 29 -9.01 -13.03 -39.41
N VAL A 30 -10.08 -12.38 -38.95
CA VAL A 30 -11.03 -11.67 -39.81
C VAL A 30 -11.08 -10.22 -39.35
N ASP A 31 -10.68 -9.33 -40.24
CA ASP A 31 -10.64 -7.89 -40.00
C ASP A 31 -11.65 -7.18 -40.92
N VAL A 32 -12.33 -6.17 -40.39
CA VAL A 32 -13.18 -5.28 -41.17
C VAL A 32 -12.35 -4.05 -41.52
N VAL A 33 -12.13 -3.81 -42.81
CA VAL A 33 -11.36 -2.66 -43.30
C VAL A 33 -12.27 -1.73 -44.08
N GLY A 34 -12.20 -0.45 -43.77
CA GLY A 34 -12.97 0.59 -44.44
C GLY A 34 -12.11 1.82 -44.69
N SER A 35 -12.24 2.42 -45.87
CA SER A 35 -11.55 3.67 -46.19
C SER A 35 -12.46 4.61 -46.95
N VAL A 36 -12.32 5.90 -46.67
CA VAL A 36 -12.99 6.98 -47.39
C VAL A 36 -11.93 7.95 -47.85
N GLY A 37 -11.85 8.18 -49.16
CA GLY A 37 -10.84 8.99 -49.81
C GLY A 37 -11.47 10.03 -50.71
N HIS A 38 -10.94 11.25 -50.68
CA HIS A 38 -11.34 12.34 -51.58
C HIS A 38 -10.09 12.80 -52.31
N ALA A 39 -10.06 12.61 -53.63
CA ALA A 39 -8.95 13.00 -54.48
C ALA A 39 -9.41 14.06 -55.47
N ARG A 40 -8.64 15.16 -55.53
CA ARG A 40 -8.87 16.24 -56.49
C ARG A 40 -7.66 16.35 -57.39
N ASN A 41 -7.84 16.05 -58.67
CA ASN A 41 -6.78 16.17 -59.65
C ASN A 41 -6.96 17.48 -60.43
N SER A 42 -6.00 18.40 -60.32
CA SER A 42 -5.96 19.66 -61.06
C SER A 42 -4.87 19.59 -62.12
N SER A 43 -5.17 18.93 -63.24
CA SER A 43 -4.29 18.92 -64.42
C SER A 43 -4.71 19.99 -65.40
N VAL A 44 -3.75 20.71 -65.98
CA VAL A 44 -3.96 21.91 -66.82
C VAL A 44 -4.73 21.60 -68.12
N ASN A 45 -4.77 20.33 -68.53
CA ASN A 45 -5.34 19.86 -69.79
C ASN A 45 -6.62 19.01 -69.63
N PHE A 46 -7.11 18.76 -68.40
CA PHE A 46 -8.34 17.99 -68.13
C PHE A 46 -9.21 18.73 -67.10
N VAL A 47 -10.52 18.85 -67.37
CA VAL A 47 -11.50 19.44 -66.45
C VAL A 47 -11.40 18.75 -65.08
N GLY A 48 -11.24 19.54 -64.02
CA GLY A 48 -10.91 19.08 -62.67
C GLY A 48 -11.75 17.90 -62.18
N VAL A 49 -11.18 16.69 -62.27
CA VAL A 49 -11.84 15.46 -61.87
C VAL A 49 -11.79 15.37 -60.34
N ARG A 50 -12.97 15.33 -59.73
CA ARG A 50 -13.16 15.01 -58.32
C ARG A 50 -13.50 13.54 -58.23
N SER A 51 -12.70 12.78 -57.49
CA SER A 51 -12.95 11.37 -57.21
C SER A 51 -13.20 11.21 -55.73
N ASN A 52 -14.42 10.81 -55.38
CA ASN A 52 -14.78 10.39 -54.04
C ASN A 52 -14.88 8.86 -54.06
N SER A 53 -14.13 8.19 -53.19
CA SER A 53 -14.20 6.75 -53.01
C SER A 53 -14.51 6.43 -51.55
N ALA A 54 -15.40 5.47 -51.36
CA ALA A 54 -15.67 4.85 -50.07
C ALA A 54 -15.70 3.35 -50.31
N THR A 55 -14.87 2.61 -49.56
CA THR A 55 -14.74 1.16 -49.71
C THR A 55 -14.86 0.54 -48.34
N VAL A 56 -15.64 -0.54 -48.24
CA VAL A 56 -15.72 -1.41 -47.06
C VAL A 56 -15.50 -2.84 -47.51
N GLY A 57 -14.64 -3.57 -46.81
CA GLY A 57 -14.30 -4.95 -47.13
C GLY A 57 -13.99 -5.76 -45.88
N LEU A 58 -14.09 -7.08 -46.01
CA LEU A 58 -13.63 -8.04 -45.02
C LEU A 58 -12.29 -8.62 -45.48
N GLN A 59 -11.31 -8.63 -44.59
CA GLN A 59 -10.00 -9.22 -44.84
C GLN A 59 -9.86 -10.46 -43.96
N LEU A 60 -9.73 -11.63 -44.60
CA LEU A 60 -9.46 -12.90 -43.93
C LEU A 60 -7.98 -13.26 -44.13
N ALA A 61 -7.24 -13.47 -43.05
CA ALA A 61 -5.84 -13.91 -43.09
C ALA A 61 -5.68 -15.25 -42.39
N ILE A 62 -5.11 -16.24 -43.09
CA ILE A 62 -4.89 -17.59 -42.56
C ILE A 62 -3.42 -17.99 -42.81
N PRO A 63 -2.61 -18.13 -41.75
CA PRO A 63 -1.24 -18.61 -41.91
C PRO A 63 -1.25 -20.13 -42.17
N ILE A 64 -0.87 -20.54 -43.39
CA ILE A 64 -0.81 -21.96 -43.77
C ILE A 64 0.49 -22.60 -43.26
N TYR A 65 1.62 -21.91 -43.38
CA TYR A 65 2.92 -22.37 -42.90
C TYR A 65 3.81 -21.20 -42.50
N THR A 66 4.33 -21.22 -41.28
CA THR A 66 5.18 -20.16 -40.72
C THR A 66 6.59 -20.64 -40.38
N GLY A 67 7.04 -21.75 -40.95
CA GLY A 67 8.39 -22.30 -40.69
C GLY A 67 8.66 -22.65 -39.22
N GLY A 68 7.62 -23.03 -38.45
CA GLY A 68 7.73 -23.32 -37.01
C GLY A 68 7.83 -22.08 -36.10
N GLY A 69 7.73 -20.86 -36.63
CA GLY A 69 7.82 -19.63 -35.83
C GLY A 69 6.74 -19.50 -34.74
N ILE A 70 5.51 -19.93 -35.01
CA ILE A 70 4.41 -19.94 -34.03
C ILE A 70 4.70 -20.92 -32.89
N ASP A 71 5.16 -22.14 -33.21
CA ASP A 71 5.49 -23.15 -32.21
C ASP A 71 6.69 -22.76 -31.35
N ALA A 72 7.68 -22.08 -31.94
CA ALA A 72 8.81 -21.51 -31.21
C ALA A 72 8.35 -20.44 -30.20
N ARG A 73 7.51 -19.49 -30.63
CA ARG A 73 6.94 -18.46 -29.74
C ARG A 73 6.05 -19.06 -28.66
N ALA A 74 5.27 -20.09 -28.96
CA ALA A 74 4.46 -20.79 -27.97
C ALA A 74 5.33 -21.50 -26.90
N ARG A 75 6.47 -22.07 -27.30
CA ARG A 75 7.46 -22.64 -26.36
C ARG A 75 8.13 -21.57 -25.51
N GLU A 76 8.50 -20.44 -26.10
CA GLU A 76 9.05 -19.28 -25.39
C GLU A 76 8.06 -18.76 -24.35
N ALA A 77 6.80 -18.53 -24.74
CA ALA A 77 5.74 -18.10 -23.82
C ALA A 77 5.51 -19.12 -22.69
N ALA A 78 5.63 -20.43 -22.96
CA ALA A 78 5.54 -21.46 -21.93
C ALA A 78 6.69 -21.39 -20.92
N ALA A 79 7.91 -21.11 -21.39
CA ALA A 79 9.06 -20.88 -20.51
C ALA A 79 8.86 -19.62 -19.66
N LEU A 80 8.38 -18.52 -20.24
CA LEU A 80 8.05 -17.30 -19.49
C LEU A 80 6.95 -17.54 -18.43
N HIS A 81 5.95 -18.35 -18.73
CA HIS A 81 4.96 -18.75 -17.73
C HIS A 81 5.58 -19.58 -16.60
N SER A 82 6.48 -20.54 -16.90
CA SER A 82 7.19 -21.27 -15.85
C SER A 82 8.05 -20.35 -14.97
N GLN A 83 8.68 -19.34 -15.56
CA GLN A 83 9.40 -18.29 -14.82
C GLN A 83 8.44 -17.52 -13.90
N SER A 84 7.29 -17.08 -14.41
CA SER A 84 6.30 -16.36 -13.60
C SER A 84 5.75 -17.18 -12.41
N LEU A 85 5.68 -18.51 -12.55
CA LEU A 85 5.31 -19.40 -11.45
C LEU A 85 6.42 -19.49 -10.39
N ALA A 86 7.69 -19.51 -10.80
CA ALA A 86 8.81 -19.45 -9.87
C ALA A 86 8.89 -18.09 -9.15
N ASP A 87 8.58 -17.00 -9.85
CA ASP A 87 8.50 -15.65 -9.26
C ASP A 87 7.34 -15.55 -8.25
N LEU A 88 6.18 -16.15 -8.56
CA LEU A 88 5.05 -16.27 -7.64
C LEU A 88 5.45 -17.00 -6.35
N GLU A 89 6.10 -18.15 -6.48
CA GLU A 89 6.56 -18.94 -5.34
C GLU A 89 7.60 -18.17 -4.51
N THR A 90 8.50 -17.44 -5.17
CA THR A 90 9.47 -16.56 -4.51
C THR A 90 8.77 -15.45 -3.74
N ALA A 91 7.80 -14.77 -4.34
CA ALA A 91 7.01 -13.73 -3.68
C ALA A 91 6.23 -14.27 -2.48
N ARG A 92 5.68 -15.49 -2.59
CA ARG A 92 4.99 -16.17 -1.49
C ARG A 92 5.93 -16.45 -0.32
N ARG A 93 7.09 -17.06 -0.60
CA ARG A 93 8.10 -17.34 0.44
C ARG A 93 8.63 -16.08 1.10
N ALA A 94 8.86 -15.02 0.31
CA ALA A 94 9.29 -13.73 0.83
C ALA A 94 8.24 -13.13 1.78
N ALA A 95 6.96 -13.20 1.43
CA ALA A 95 5.87 -12.73 2.28
C ALA A 95 5.76 -13.54 3.59
N GLU A 96 5.87 -14.87 3.51
CA GLU A 96 5.88 -15.75 4.69
C GLU A 96 7.08 -15.48 5.61
N GLN A 97 8.27 -15.27 5.03
CA GLN A 97 9.48 -14.92 5.77
C GLN A 97 9.34 -13.54 6.45
N ALA A 98 8.87 -12.53 5.71
CA ALA A 98 8.69 -11.18 6.25
C ALA A 98 7.68 -11.17 7.40
N ALA A 99 6.55 -11.88 7.26
CA ALA A 99 5.56 -12.03 8.33
C ALA A 99 6.15 -12.71 9.58
N ARG A 100 6.94 -13.77 9.40
CA ARG A 100 7.61 -14.46 10.50
C ARG A 100 8.63 -13.56 11.19
N GLN A 101 9.43 -12.82 10.44
CA GLN A 101 10.40 -11.86 10.99
C GLN A 101 9.70 -10.76 11.79
N ALA A 102 8.63 -10.17 11.25
CA ALA A 102 7.85 -9.14 11.95
C ALA A 102 7.21 -9.68 13.24
N PHE A 103 6.67 -10.90 13.21
CA PHE A 103 6.10 -11.55 14.39
C PHE A 103 7.16 -11.80 15.49
N LEU A 104 8.33 -12.32 15.11
CA LEU A 104 9.43 -12.55 16.05
C LEU A 104 9.99 -11.24 16.60
N GLY A 105 10.09 -10.20 15.77
CA GLY A 105 10.49 -8.86 16.17
C GLY A 105 9.54 -8.25 17.21
N LEU A 106 8.22 -8.38 16.98
CA LEU A 106 7.21 -7.93 17.93
C LEU A 106 7.29 -8.68 19.26
N ASN A 107 7.40 -10.02 19.22
CA ASN A 107 7.50 -10.83 20.43
C ASN A 107 8.77 -10.51 21.25
N SER A 108 9.90 -10.33 20.57
CA SER A 108 11.15 -9.89 21.20
C SER A 108 11.02 -8.50 21.83
N GLY A 109 10.42 -7.55 21.10
CA GLY A 109 10.17 -6.19 21.58
C GLY A 109 9.27 -6.17 22.82
N LEU A 110 8.21 -7.00 22.87
CA LEU A 110 7.37 -7.13 24.06
C LEU A 110 8.16 -7.66 25.27
N GLY A 111 9.06 -8.61 25.05
CA GLY A 111 9.99 -9.09 26.08
C GLY A 111 10.92 -7.97 26.58
N GLN A 112 11.45 -7.17 25.67
CA GLN A 112 12.32 -6.04 25.99
C GLN A 112 11.60 -4.94 26.80
N VAL A 113 10.35 -4.63 26.45
CA VAL A 113 9.52 -3.68 27.23
C VAL A 113 9.34 -4.19 28.67
N ARG A 114 8.96 -5.46 28.85
CA ARG A 114 8.80 -6.05 30.20
C ARG A 114 10.09 -6.03 31.01
N ALA A 115 11.23 -6.29 30.38
CA ALA A 115 12.54 -6.21 31.03
C ALA A 115 12.88 -4.77 31.45
N LEU A 116 12.60 -3.78 30.60
CA LEU A 116 12.82 -2.37 30.89
C LEU A 116 11.86 -1.83 31.97
N GLU A 117 10.62 -2.32 32.05
CA GLU A 117 9.69 -2.01 33.14
C GLU A 117 10.16 -2.58 34.50
N ALA A 118 10.81 -3.74 34.49
CA ALA A 118 11.46 -4.28 35.69
C ALA A 118 12.71 -3.45 36.05
N ALA A 119 13.50 -3.05 35.05
CA ALA A 119 14.69 -2.21 35.24
C ALA A 119 14.34 -0.81 35.75
N GLU A 120 13.23 -0.21 35.32
CA GLU A 120 12.75 1.08 35.82
C GLU A 120 12.41 0.98 37.30
N ARG A 121 11.62 -0.04 37.71
CA ARG A 121 11.29 -0.28 39.11
C ARG A 121 12.53 -0.49 39.97
N SER A 122 13.51 -1.25 39.47
CA SER A 122 14.79 -1.45 40.16
C SER A 122 15.59 -0.15 40.29
N SER A 123 15.67 0.64 39.22
CA SER A 123 16.38 1.93 39.22
C SER A 123 15.72 2.96 40.13
N GLN A 124 14.39 2.94 40.23
CA GLN A 124 13.63 3.78 41.17
C GLN A 124 13.92 3.39 42.62
N LEU A 125 13.88 2.09 42.95
CA LEU A 125 14.24 1.60 44.29
C LEU A 125 15.68 1.94 44.67
N ALA A 126 16.61 1.86 43.72
CA ALA A 126 18.00 2.26 43.92
C ALA A 126 18.13 3.76 44.19
N LEU A 127 17.39 4.60 43.47
CA LEU A 127 17.33 6.04 43.73
C LEU A 127 16.80 6.33 45.14
N ASP A 128 15.67 5.72 45.51
CA ASP A 128 15.05 5.91 46.82
C ASP A 128 16.00 5.47 47.95
N SER A 129 16.72 4.37 47.76
CA SER A 129 17.71 3.86 48.72
C SER A 129 18.92 4.80 48.87
N ASN A 130 19.43 5.36 47.76
CA ASN A 130 20.52 6.32 47.80
C ASN A 130 20.09 7.65 48.41
N LEU A 131 18.84 8.09 48.17
CA LEU A 131 18.26 9.26 48.80
C LEU A 131 18.14 9.10 50.32
N LEU A 132 17.63 7.96 50.79
CA LEU A 132 17.61 7.62 52.21
C LEU A 132 19.02 7.62 52.81
N GLY A 133 19.97 6.95 52.15
CA GLY A 133 21.37 6.91 52.55
C GLY A 133 22.03 8.29 52.62
N TYR A 134 21.65 9.19 51.71
CA TYR A 134 22.14 10.57 51.70
C TYR A 134 21.56 11.39 52.87
N GLN A 135 20.26 11.21 53.17
CA GLN A 135 19.59 11.89 54.29
C GLN A 135 20.18 11.48 55.65
N VAL A 136 20.61 10.22 55.81
CA VAL A 136 21.27 9.73 57.04
C VAL A 136 22.79 9.92 57.03
N GLY A 137 23.37 10.52 55.98
CA GLY A 137 24.80 10.84 55.88
C GLY A 137 25.73 9.67 55.51
N VAL A 138 25.20 8.53 55.07
CA VAL A 138 25.97 7.33 54.67
C VAL A 138 26.29 7.32 53.17
N ARG A 139 25.58 8.10 52.35
CA ARG A 139 25.82 8.29 50.91
C ARG A 139 26.14 9.74 50.58
N ILE A 140 26.81 9.99 49.46
CA ILE A 140 27.17 11.34 49.00
C ILE A 140 26.31 11.78 47.81
N ASN A 141 26.27 13.09 47.52
CA ASN A 141 25.41 13.68 46.47
C ASN A 141 25.64 13.05 45.09
N ILE A 142 26.90 12.71 44.75
CA ILE A 142 27.21 12.07 43.46
C ILE A 142 26.54 10.69 43.30
N ASP A 143 26.29 9.95 44.39
CA ASP A 143 25.57 8.66 44.34
C ASP A 143 24.10 8.88 43.96
N VAL A 144 23.47 9.93 44.48
CA VAL A 144 22.09 10.32 44.15
C VAL A 144 22.00 10.78 42.70
N LEU A 145 22.92 11.64 42.25
CA LEU A 145 22.97 12.11 40.86
C LEU A 145 23.17 10.95 39.86
N ASN A 146 24.07 10.01 40.18
CA ASN A 146 24.28 8.82 39.36
C ASN A 146 23.02 7.94 39.30
N ALA A 147 22.32 7.74 40.42
CA ALA A 147 21.08 6.98 40.45
C ALA A 147 19.94 7.67 39.67
N GLN A 148 19.83 9.00 39.75
CA GLN A 148 18.88 9.78 38.94
C GLN A 148 19.19 9.64 37.45
N GLN A 149 20.46 9.81 37.06
CA GLN A 149 20.90 9.67 35.67
C GLN A 149 20.57 8.27 35.12
N GLN A 150 20.77 7.21 35.92
CA GLN A 150 20.42 5.85 35.55
C GLN A 150 18.91 5.67 35.34
N LEU A 151 18.09 6.17 36.27
CA LEU A 151 16.63 6.11 36.16
C LEU A 151 16.12 6.81 34.89
N PHE A 152 16.64 8.00 34.58
CA PHE A 152 16.26 8.73 33.37
C PHE A 152 16.72 8.02 32.09
N SER A 153 17.90 7.40 32.08
CA SER A 153 18.34 6.55 30.95
C SER A 153 17.37 5.39 30.75
N THR A 154 17.02 4.65 31.80
CA THR A 154 16.09 3.52 31.71
C THR A 154 14.69 3.95 31.27
N ARG A 155 14.18 5.09 31.73
CA ARG A 155 12.89 5.64 31.27
C ARG A 155 12.90 6.01 29.79
N ARG A 156 13.97 6.65 29.32
CA ARG A 156 14.15 6.96 27.89
C ARG A 156 14.17 5.68 27.06
N ASP A 157 14.92 4.68 27.50
CA ASP A 157 15.06 3.42 26.78
C ASP A 157 13.72 2.63 26.78
N LEU A 158 12.95 2.67 27.87
CA LEU A 158 11.59 2.12 27.95
C LEU A 158 10.62 2.82 26.98
N ALA A 159 10.64 4.15 26.92
CA ALA A 159 9.81 4.90 26.00
C ALA A 159 10.13 4.56 24.54
N ARG A 160 11.42 4.43 24.21
CA ARG A 160 11.87 3.99 22.88
C ARG A 160 11.40 2.57 22.56
N ALA A 161 11.56 1.63 23.49
CA ALA A 161 11.13 0.24 23.28
C ALA A 161 9.60 0.12 23.08
N ARG A 162 8.80 0.93 23.79
CA ARG A 162 7.34 1.00 23.58
C ARG A 162 7.00 1.50 22.18
N TYR A 163 7.68 2.54 21.71
CA TYR A 163 7.50 3.04 20.35
C TYR A 163 7.88 1.98 19.31
N ASP A 164 9.02 1.31 19.49
CA ASP A 164 9.48 0.26 18.57
C ASP A 164 8.46 -0.90 18.48
N VAL A 165 7.82 -1.28 19.59
CA VAL A 165 6.73 -2.29 19.60
C VAL A 165 5.53 -1.83 18.78
N LEU A 166 5.12 -0.57 18.90
CA LEU A 166 4.00 -0.02 18.11
C LEU A 166 4.30 -0.04 16.62
N VAL A 167 5.49 0.41 16.22
CA VAL A 167 5.94 0.41 14.82
C VAL A 167 6.05 -1.01 14.26
N ASN A 168 6.65 -1.94 15.02
CA ASN A 168 6.74 -3.34 14.63
C ASN A 168 5.36 -3.99 14.49
N GLY A 169 4.40 -3.60 15.33
CA GLY A 169 3.00 -4.03 15.21
C GLY A 169 2.35 -3.56 13.91
N LEU A 170 2.55 -2.30 13.52
CA LEU A 170 2.08 -1.77 12.24
C LEU A 170 2.77 -2.45 11.05
N GLN A 171 4.07 -2.71 11.15
CA GLN A 171 4.82 -3.39 10.10
C GLN A 171 4.36 -4.84 9.91
N LEU A 172 4.01 -5.55 10.99
CA LEU A 172 3.38 -6.87 10.90
C LEU A 172 2.07 -6.81 10.11
N LYS A 173 1.18 -5.85 10.43
CA LYS A 173 -0.07 -5.66 9.70
C LYS A 173 0.16 -5.29 8.23
N ALA A 174 1.16 -4.48 7.94
CA ALA A 174 1.55 -4.13 6.57
C ALA A 174 1.99 -5.37 5.78
N THR A 175 2.85 -6.21 6.37
CA THR A 175 3.31 -7.46 5.73
C THR A 175 2.20 -8.49 5.56
N ALA A 176 1.22 -8.52 6.46
CA ALA A 176 0.02 -9.36 6.34
C ALA A 176 -0.94 -8.88 5.23
N GLY A 177 -0.81 -7.62 4.79
CA GLY A 177 -1.73 -6.98 3.85
C GLY A 177 -3.06 -6.57 4.49
N THR A 178 -3.10 -6.43 5.81
CA THR A 178 -4.30 -6.06 6.58
C THR A 178 -4.13 -4.71 7.29
N LEU A 179 -3.13 -3.92 6.90
CA LEU A 179 -2.96 -2.58 7.44
C LEU A 179 -4.05 -1.68 6.86
N ASP A 180 -4.88 -1.13 7.75
CA ASP A 180 -5.93 -0.19 7.39
C ASP A 180 -5.69 1.19 8.01
N GLU A 181 -6.35 2.21 7.47
CA GLU A 181 -6.33 3.60 7.98
C GLU A 181 -6.76 3.64 9.46
N GLU A 182 -7.70 2.77 9.85
CA GLU A 182 -8.16 2.65 11.24
C GLU A 182 -7.04 2.21 12.20
N ASP A 183 -6.11 1.39 11.74
CA ASP A 183 -4.98 0.94 12.55
C ASP A 183 -3.95 2.05 12.76
N LEU A 184 -3.76 2.91 11.76
CA LEU A 184 -2.94 4.11 11.90
C LEU A 184 -3.57 5.09 12.89
N ARG A 185 -4.89 5.31 12.82
CA ARG A 185 -5.60 6.16 13.79
C ARG A 185 -5.51 5.63 15.22
N LYS A 186 -5.59 4.32 15.42
CA LYS A 186 -5.43 3.71 16.75
C LYS A 186 -4.04 3.96 17.33
N VAL A 187 -2.99 3.90 16.51
CA VAL A 187 -1.63 4.21 16.95
C VAL A 187 -1.43 5.70 17.17
N ASP A 188 -1.96 6.55 16.29
CA ASP A 188 -1.93 8.00 16.45
C ASP A 188 -2.58 8.45 17.76
N ALA A 189 -3.74 7.88 18.10
CA ALA A 189 -4.42 8.12 19.39
C ALA A 189 -3.58 7.73 20.62
N LEU A 190 -2.62 6.80 20.49
CA LEU A 190 -1.71 6.41 21.56
C LEU A 190 -0.47 7.34 21.67
N LEU A 191 -0.19 8.13 20.62
CA LEU A 191 0.97 9.02 20.54
C LEU A 191 0.64 10.47 20.92
N VAL A 192 -0.63 10.86 20.79
CA VAL A 192 -1.10 12.18 21.19
C VAL A 192 -1.33 12.22 22.71
N PRO A 193 -0.75 13.17 23.47
CA PRO A 193 -1.14 13.37 24.86
C PRO A 193 -2.64 13.68 24.89
N ALA A 194 -3.41 13.10 25.82
CA ALA A 194 -4.87 13.24 25.92
C ALA A 194 -5.43 14.68 25.92
N ALA A 195 -4.58 15.72 25.89
CA ALA A 195 -4.92 17.13 25.91
C ALA A 195 -5.02 17.82 24.53
N SER A 196 -4.78 17.15 23.39
CA SER A 196 -4.85 17.83 22.07
C SER A 196 -5.80 17.20 21.06
N VAL A 197 -6.88 16.54 21.51
CA VAL A 197 -8.05 16.35 20.65
C VAL A 197 -8.76 17.70 20.57
N PRO A 198 -8.75 18.42 19.43
CA PRO A 198 -9.68 19.51 19.25
C PRO A 198 -11.06 18.86 19.23
N ALA A 199 -11.92 19.27 20.17
CA ALA A 199 -13.33 18.93 20.10
C ALA A 199 -13.83 19.23 18.68
N GLU A 200 -14.44 18.24 18.03
CA GLU A 200 -15.25 18.50 16.85
C GLU A 200 -16.19 19.67 17.16
N PRO A 201 -16.35 20.65 16.24
CA PRO A 201 -17.35 21.68 16.44
C PRO A 201 -18.75 21.04 16.35
N GLU A 202 -19.35 20.79 17.52
CA GLU A 202 -20.80 20.72 17.66
C GLU A 202 -21.39 22.05 17.15
N GLY A 203 -21.90 22.05 15.92
CA GLY A 203 -22.30 23.29 15.28
C GLY A 203 -22.98 23.15 13.93
N SER A 204 -23.78 22.09 13.72
CA SER A 204 -24.84 22.13 12.69
C SER A 204 -26.19 21.95 13.37
N SER A 205 -26.55 22.99 14.11
CA SER A 205 -27.88 23.19 14.66
C SER A 205 -28.91 23.19 13.52
N ALA A 206 -29.76 22.17 13.54
CA ALA A 206 -31.19 22.26 13.37
C ALA A 206 -31.71 23.64 12.95
N ARG A 207 -32.19 23.75 11.71
CA ARG A 207 -33.12 24.82 11.32
C ARG A 207 -34.49 24.49 11.94
N PRO A 208 -35.05 25.32 12.83
CA PRO A 208 -36.45 25.19 13.15
C PRO A 208 -37.29 25.88 12.08
N SER A 209 -38.31 25.14 11.67
CA SER A 209 -39.58 25.59 11.09
C SER A 209 -40.04 26.96 11.61
N GLY A 210 -40.17 27.91 10.70
CA GLY A 210 -40.81 29.21 10.93
C GLY A 210 -42.02 29.38 10.02
N GLU A 211 -43.20 29.10 10.58
CA GLU A 211 -44.52 29.32 9.98
C GLU A 211 -44.97 30.80 10.13
N ARG A 212 -45.70 31.29 9.10
CA ARG A 212 -46.79 32.31 9.11
C ARG A 212 -46.48 33.82 9.22
N GLY A 213 -46.50 34.48 8.04
CA GLY A 213 -47.19 35.75 7.61
C GLY A 213 -47.29 37.02 8.49
N PRO A 214 -47.95 38.13 8.03
CA PRO A 214 -48.43 38.48 6.67
C PRO A 214 -48.15 39.96 6.22
N ARG A 215 -48.61 40.31 5.00
CA ARG A 215 -48.91 41.66 4.44
C ARG A 215 -47.74 42.61 4.07
N SER A 216 -47.66 42.96 2.78
CA SER A 216 -47.86 44.35 2.35
C SER A 216 -48.29 44.45 0.88
N LYS A 217 -49.41 45.13 0.65
CA LYS A 217 -49.77 45.73 -0.65
C LYS A 217 -48.86 46.95 -0.87
N ARG A 218 -48.27 47.12 -2.05
CA ARG A 218 -48.23 48.43 -2.76
C ARG A 218 -47.54 48.35 -4.13
N ARG A 219 -48.32 48.72 -5.15
CA ARG A 219 -47.95 49.54 -6.33
C ARG A 219 -46.75 49.09 -7.17
N ARG A 220 -46.99 48.63 -8.39
CA ARG A 220 -47.28 49.44 -9.59
C ARG A 220 -47.97 48.57 -10.62
#